data_AF-A0AAE8A3P2-F1
#
_entry.id   AF-A0AAE8A3P2-F1
#
_cell.length_a   1.000
_cell.length_b   1.000
_cell.length_c   1.000
_cell.angle_alpha   90.00
_cell.angle_beta   90.00
_cell.angle_gamma   90.00
#
_symmetry.space_group_name_H-M   'P 1'
#
loop_
_entity.id
_entity.type
_entity.pdbx_description
1 polymer ?
#
loop_
_entity_poly.entity_id
_entity_poly.type
_entity_poly.pdbx_seq_one_letter_code
_entity_poly.pdbx_strand_id
1 'polypeptide(L)' 'HLKAWGKHCGIDSKKMHAHAFRHFFAKMFLKKNKDVIQLADLLGHGSVDTTRIYLQKSYDEQKKDFNRNVTW' A
#
# COMPACT_ATOMS: atom_id res chain seq x y z
N HIS A 1 20.69 5.38 0.88
CA HIS A 1 19.71 6.45 0.54
C HIS A 1 18.41 6.37 1.35
N LEU A 2 17.53 5.37 1.18
CA LEU A 2 16.26 5.26 1.93
C LEU A 2 16.41 5.43 3.45
N LYS A 3 17.36 4.72 4.08
CA LYS A 3 17.61 4.83 5.53
C LYS A 3 18.03 6.23 5.99
N ALA A 4 18.77 6.97 5.17
CA ALA A 4 19.17 8.34 5.48
C ALA A 4 17.94 9.26 5.50
N TRP A 5 17.10 9.19 4.46
CA TRP A 5 15.81 9.89 4.41
C TRP A 5 14.90 9.49 5.57
N GLY A 6 14.81 8.19 5.87
CA GLY A 6 14.04 7.69 7.01
C GLY A 6 14.47 8.31 8.34
N LYS A 7 15.77 8.45 8.58
CA LYS A 7 16.30 9.14 9.77
C LYS A 7 15.85 10.60 9.84
N HIS A 8 15.89 11.33 8.74
CA HIS A 8 15.42 12.72 8.68
C HIS A 8 13.90 12.85 8.91
N CYS A 9 13.12 11.84 8.50
CA CYS A 9 11.68 11.80 8.68
C CYS A 9 11.22 11.13 10.00
N GLY A 10 12.15 10.73 10.89
CA GLY A 10 11.81 10.04 12.14
C GLY A 10 11.27 8.61 11.97
N ILE A 11 11.56 7.95 10.84
CA ILE A 11 11.11 6.58 10.55
C ILE A 11 12.18 5.59 11.02
N ASP A 12 11.74 4.54 11.74
CA ASP A 12 12.60 3.44 12.17
C ASP A 12 13.37 2.82 10.99
N SER A 13 14.69 2.80 11.11
CA SER A 13 15.61 2.25 10.10
C SER A 13 15.36 0.79 9.76
N LYS A 14 14.77 -0.01 10.68
CA LYS A 14 14.36 -1.39 10.43
C LYS A 14 13.20 -1.47 9.43
N LYS A 15 12.31 -0.48 9.44
CA LYS A 15 11.17 -0.39 8.53
C LYS A 15 11.56 0.25 7.19
N MET A 16 12.69 0.97 7.15
CA MET A 16 13.14 1.68 5.96
C MET A 16 13.97 0.78 5.02
N HIS A 17 13.28 -0.05 4.24
CA HIS A 17 13.84 -0.93 3.22
C HIS A 17 12.94 -1.00 1.98
N ALA A 18 13.49 -1.45 0.85
CA ALA A 18 12.83 -1.36 -0.46
C ALA A 18 11.46 -2.04 -0.50
N HIS A 19 11.32 -3.21 0.13
CA HIS A 19 10.06 -3.94 0.16
C HIS A 19 8.96 -3.17 0.92
N ALA A 20 9.24 -2.68 2.13
CA ALA A 20 8.30 -1.85 2.87
C ALA A 20 7.93 -0.55 2.13
N PHE A 21 8.89 0.07 1.44
CA PHE A 21 8.61 1.25 0.62
C PHE A 21 7.68 0.92 -0.55
N ARG A 22 7.91 -0.20 -1.25
CA ARG A 22 7.02 -0.67 -2.34
C ARG A 22 5.60 -0.91 -1.82
N HIS A 23 5.47 -1.54 -0.66
CA HIS A 23 4.17 -1.72 0.01
C HIS A 23 3.48 -0.39 0.34
N PHE A 24 4.23 0.56 0.91
CA PHE A 24 3.70 1.88 1.23
C PHE A 24 3.24 2.62 -0.02
N PHE A 25 4.08 2.66 -1.06
CA PHE A 25 3.76 3.27 -2.34
C PHE A 25 2.48 2.69 -2.95
N ALA A 26 2.37 1.36 -3.03
CA ALA A 26 1.21 0.68 -3.58
C ALA A 26 -0.08 1.01 -2.82
N LYS A 27 -0.04 1.00 -1.48
CA LYS A 27 -1.20 1.37 -0.65
C LYS A 27 -1.62 2.82 -0.87
N MET A 28 -0.67 3.76 -0.94
CA MET A 28 -0.97 5.17 -1.17
C MET A 28 -1.53 5.42 -2.57
N PHE A 29 -1.00 4.73 -3.57
CA PHE A 29 -1.50 4.79 -4.94
C PHE A 29 -2.97 4.32 -5.02
N LEU A 30 -3.27 3.14 -4.47
CA LEU A 30 -4.63 2.58 -4.48
C LEU A 30 -5.63 3.43 -3.68
N LYS A 31 -5.18 4.06 -2.59
CA LYS A 31 -6.01 5.00 -1.81
C LYS A 31 -6.44 6.20 -2.66
N LYS A 32 -5.59 6.68 -3.58
CA LYS A 32 -5.85 7.85 -4.42
C LYS A 32 -6.54 7.51 -5.74
N ASN A 33 -6.08 6.49 -6.46
CA ASN A 33 -6.50 6.20 -7.83
C ASN A 33 -7.43 4.98 -7.94
N LYS A 34 -7.46 4.08 -6.95
CA LYS A 34 -8.23 2.81 -6.95
C LYS A 34 -8.06 1.92 -8.19
N ASP A 35 -6.99 2.10 -8.97
CA ASP A 35 -6.68 1.31 -10.16
C ASP A 35 -5.56 0.30 -9.87
N VAL A 36 -5.91 -0.99 -9.81
CA VAL A 36 -4.94 -2.07 -9.53
C VAL A 36 -4.17 -2.49 -10.79
N ILE A 37 -4.72 -2.28 -11.99
CA ILE A 37 -4.09 -2.65 -13.25
C ILE A 37 -2.97 -1.66 -13.53
N GLN A 38 -3.25 -0.36 -13.43
CA GLN A 38 -2.23 0.68 -13.58
C GLN A 38 -1.12 0.54 -12.54
N LEU A 39 -1.46 0.14 -11.31
CA LEU A 39 -0.45 -0.16 -10.30
C LEU A 39 0.42 -1.36 -10.69
N ALA A 40 -0.16 -2.41 -11.27
CA ALA A 40 0.59 -3.57 -11.74
C ALA A 40 1.59 -3.18 -12.83
N ASP A 41 1.15 -2.38 -13.81
CA ASP A 41 2.00 -1.88 -14.89
C ASP A 41 3.15 -1.03 -14.34
N LEU A 42 2.85 -0.11 -13.42
CA LEU A 42 3.84 0.77 -12.80
C LEU A 42 4.87 0.01 -11.96
N LEU A 43 4.46 -1.10 -11.34
CA LEU A 43 5.34 -1.97 -10.57
C LEU A 43 6.04 -3.03 -11.42
N GLY A 44 5.76 -3.10 -12.73
CA GLY A 44 6.30 -4.10 -13.65
C GLY A 44 5.88 -5.53 -13.32
N HIS A 45 4.68 -5.71 -12.77
CA HIS A 45 4.15 -7.04 -12.46
C HIS A 45 3.52 -7.68 -13.70
N GLY A 46 4.01 -8.85 -14.10
CA GLY A 46 3.44 -9.62 -15.21
C GLY A 46 2.05 -10.22 -14.94
N SER A 47 1.58 -10.18 -13.69
CA SER A 47 0.20 -10.54 -13.33
C SER A 47 -0.34 -9.59 -12.26
N VAL A 48 -1.62 -9.23 -12.40
CA VAL A 48 -2.38 -8.47 -11.41
C VAL A 48 -2.51 -9.25 -10.10
N ASP A 49 -2.42 -10.58 -10.11
CA ASP A 49 -2.47 -11.42 -8.91
C ASP A 49 -1.32 -11.07 -7.94
N THR A 50 -0.13 -10.78 -8.46
CA THR A 50 1.01 -10.33 -7.65
C THR A 50 0.74 -8.96 -7.01
N THR A 51 0.01 -8.09 -7.71
CA THR A 51 -0.38 -6.76 -7.20
C THR A 51 -1.53 -6.84 -6.19
N ARG A 52 -2.39 -7.86 -6.27
CA ARG A 52 -3.57 -8.04 -5.41
C ARG A 52 -3.21 -8.08 -3.92
N ILE A 53 -1.99 -8.47 -3.56
CA ILE A 53 -1.49 -8.44 -2.18
C ILE A 53 -1.63 -7.04 -1.52
N TYR A 54 -1.64 -5.96 -2.31
CA TYR A 54 -1.79 -4.60 -1.79
C TYR A 54 -3.24 -4.18 -1.51
N LEU A 55 -4.21 -4.93 -2.01
CA LEU A 55 -5.65 -4.72 -1.73
C LEU A 55 -6.07 -5.35 -0.39
N GLN A 56 -5.24 -6.21 0.19
CA GLN A 56 -5.52 -6.80 1.50
C GLN A 56 -5.60 -5.71 2.58
N LYS A 57 -6.77 -5.61 3.18
CA LYS A 57 -7.08 -4.74 4.32
C LYS A 57 -7.09 -5.55 5.60
N SER A 58 -6.70 -4.93 6.71
CA SER A 58 -6.87 -5.56 8.02
C SER A 58 -8.37 -5.73 8.34
N TYR A 59 -8.69 -6.62 9.29
CA TYR A 59 -10.07 -6.80 9.75
C TYR A 59 -10.69 -5.48 10.21
N ASP A 60 -9.94 -4.65 10.96
CA ASP A 60 -10.41 -3.36 11.44
C ASP A 60 -10.68 -2.36 10.31
N GLU A 61 -9.82 -2.35 9.27
CA GLU A 61 -10.03 -1.52 8.08
C GLU A 61 -11.30 -1.95 7.33
N GLN A 62 -11.49 -3.26 7.16
CA GLN A 62 -12.70 -3.81 6.52
C GLN A 62 -13.96 -3.48 7.32
N LYS A 63 -13.93 -3.64 8.65
CA LYS A 63 -15.04 -3.32 9.54
C LYS A 63 -15.41 -1.83 9.49
N LYS A 64 -14.40 -0.94 9.49
CA LYS A 64 -14.63 0.51 9.34
C LYS A 64 -15.26 0.86 8.00
N ASP A 65 -14.77 0.27 6.91
CA ASP A 65 -15.33 0.50 5.58
C ASP A 65 -16.75 -0.04 5.45
N PHE A 66 -17.05 -1.21 6.02
CA PHE A 66 -18.40 -1.77 6.06
C PHE A 66 -19.35 -0.85 6.80
N ASN A 67 -19.02 -0.46 8.04
CA ASN A 67 -19.86 0.42 8.86
C ASN A 67 -20.09 1.80 8.23
N ARG A 68 -19.13 2.30 7.45
CA ARG A 68 -19.26 3.58 6.75
C ARG A 68 -20.22 3.51 5.56
N ASN A 69 -20.17 2.41 4.81
CA ASN A 69 -20.86 2.30 3.52
C ASN A 69 -22.20 1.56 3.64
N VAL A 70 -22.40 0.79 4.71
CA VAL A 70 -23.64 0.09 5.00
C VAL A 70 -24.29 0.80 6.19
N THR A 71 -25.11 1.81 5.87
CA THR A 71 -26.05 2.41 6.81
C THR A 71 -27.41 1.78 6.54
N TRP A 72 -28.02 1.23 7.59
CA TRP A 72 -29.41 0.77 7.59
C TRP A 72 -30.34 1.93 7.90
#